data_AF-A0A8J2R9R0-F1
#
_entry.id   AF-A0A8J2R9R0-F1
#
_cell.length_a   1.000
_cell.length_b   1.000
_cell.length_c   1.000
_cell.angle_alpha   90.00
_cell.angle_beta   90.00
_cell.angle_gamma   90.00
#
_symmetry.space_group_name_H-M   'P 1'
#
loop_
_entity.id
_entity.type
_entity.pdbx_description
1 polymer ?
#
loop_
_entity_poly.entity_id
_entity_poly.type
_entity_poly.pdbx_seq_one_letter_code
_entity_poly.pdbx_strand_id
1 'polypeptide(L)'
;MALSSNCWKYLVLTFNVLFAMSAVVLFCTSGFLLYKLFIFRHFIGISVEYPAILLLMMAIITCSISWIGWRTAKSMHQIHVIITALLIILVVVIEFACFVWAMVVWDNVEIDIKTTMTSYFMMSNASKETNTDSVRWDRLHVKFECCGVSGPNDYSAAGHVPFSCCGQGPLDSIQKPYTSDCSTLYQRGCGNLLHQYAKEQLLWVAMTALTASLLQSSGIFCTFFLAHAIKEKRRASIRHSMSVRENFAPDDSLLAPPTAPNPTLPKY
;
A
#
# COMPACT_ATOMS: atom_id res chain seq x y z
N MET A 1 -20.37 32.21 -16.38
CA MET A 1 -20.67 30.90 -15.74
C MET A 1 -19.78 29.72 -16.22
N ALA A 2 -18.90 29.88 -17.22
CA ALA A 2 -18.06 28.78 -17.73
C ALA A 2 -16.76 28.50 -16.92
N LEU A 3 -16.21 29.49 -16.22
CA LEU A 3 -14.94 29.34 -15.50
C LEU A 3 -15.03 28.37 -14.29
N SER A 4 -16.21 28.26 -13.66
CA SER A 4 -16.44 27.40 -12.50
C SER A 4 -16.79 25.95 -12.83
N SER A 5 -17.37 25.64 -14.00
CA SER A 5 -17.72 24.25 -14.37
C SER A 5 -16.55 23.50 -15.01
N ASN A 6 -15.49 24.18 -15.41
CA ASN A 6 -14.28 23.53 -15.92
C ASN A 6 -13.25 23.31 -14.79
N CYS A 7 -13.20 24.20 -13.80
CA CYS A 7 -12.30 24.08 -12.64
C CYS A 7 -12.46 22.75 -11.88
N TRP A 8 -13.68 22.30 -11.61
CA TRP A 8 -13.89 21.03 -10.90
C TRP A 8 -13.47 19.80 -11.74
N LYS A 9 -13.60 19.86 -13.07
CA LYS A 9 -13.15 18.78 -13.97
C LYS A 9 -11.63 18.68 -13.99
N TYR A 10 -10.95 19.82 -14.11
CA TYR A 10 -9.48 19.87 -14.06
C TYR A 10 -8.96 19.40 -12.70
N LEU A 11 -9.61 19.81 -11.61
CA LEU A 11 -9.22 19.39 -10.27
C LEU A 11 -9.35 17.86 -10.10
N VAL A 12 -10.49 17.27 -10.46
CA VAL A 12 -10.68 15.80 -10.40
C VAL A 12 -9.69 15.06 -11.30
N LEU A 13 -9.40 15.60 -12.49
CA LEU A 13 -8.42 15.04 -13.40
C LEU A 13 -7.00 15.06 -12.79
N THR A 14 -6.58 16.19 -12.24
CA THR A 14 -5.26 16.34 -11.60
C THR A 14 -5.11 15.39 -10.42
N PHE A 15 -6.12 15.31 -9.54
CA PHE A 15 -6.08 14.37 -8.40
C PHE A 15 -6.00 12.91 -8.84
N ASN A 16 -6.74 12.53 -9.88
CA ASN A 16 -6.70 11.16 -10.40
C ASN A 16 -5.35 10.83 -11.06
N VAL A 17 -4.70 11.79 -11.72
CA VAL A 17 -3.32 11.61 -12.23
C VAL A 17 -2.33 11.44 -11.08
N LEU A 18 -2.41 12.26 -10.04
CA LEU A 18 -1.54 12.13 -8.86
C LEU A 18 -1.73 10.79 -8.16
N PHE A 19 -2.98 10.34 -8.02
CA PHE A 19 -3.33 9.04 -7.46
C PHE A 19 -2.81 7.88 -8.31
N ALA A 20 -2.89 7.97 -9.64
CA ALA A 20 -2.32 6.98 -10.53
C ALA A 20 -0.79 6.91 -10.41
N MET A 21 -0.11 8.06 -10.33
CA MET A 21 1.34 8.11 -10.14
C MET A 21 1.76 7.51 -8.80
N SER A 22 1.04 7.81 -7.71
CA SER A 22 1.34 7.23 -6.40
C SER A 22 1.11 5.72 -6.36
N ALA A 23 0.07 5.21 -7.05
CA ALA A 23 -0.16 3.76 -7.15
C ALA A 23 0.97 3.03 -7.89
N VAL A 24 1.52 3.61 -8.97
CA VAL A 24 2.67 3.04 -9.68
C VAL A 24 3.92 3.03 -8.80
N VAL A 25 4.19 4.13 -8.09
CA VAL A 25 5.31 4.19 -7.14
C VAL A 25 5.15 3.12 -6.06
N LEU A 26 3.96 3.01 -5.47
CA LEU A 26 3.65 2.02 -4.44
C LEU A 26 3.85 0.59 -4.96
N PHE A 27 3.44 0.30 -6.19
CA PHE A 27 3.65 -1.01 -6.81
C PHE A 27 5.15 -1.33 -6.97
N CYS A 28 5.94 -0.39 -7.49
CA CYS A 28 7.38 -0.56 -7.65
C CYS A 28 8.10 -0.75 -6.30
N THR A 29 7.80 0.10 -5.31
CA THR A 29 8.43 0.01 -3.99
C THR A 29 8.03 -1.27 -3.26
N SER A 30 6.76 -1.66 -3.31
CA SER A 30 6.27 -2.89 -2.66
C SER A 30 6.87 -4.14 -3.31
N GLY A 31 6.96 -4.17 -4.64
CA GLY A 31 7.59 -5.27 -5.37
C GLY A 31 9.09 -5.40 -5.05
N PHE A 32 9.80 -4.28 -4.94
CA PHE A 32 11.20 -4.27 -4.53
C PHE A 32 11.40 -4.77 -3.11
N LEU A 33 10.60 -4.29 -2.15
CA LEU A 33 10.66 -4.73 -0.75
C LEU A 33 10.32 -6.22 -0.61
N LEU A 34 9.29 -6.70 -1.32
CA LEU A 34 8.95 -8.12 -1.34
C LEU A 34 10.10 -8.97 -1.90
N TYR A 35 10.72 -8.56 -3.00
CA TYR A 35 11.87 -9.26 -3.57
C TYR A 35 13.03 -9.40 -2.56
N LYS A 36 13.31 -8.33 -1.80
CA LYS A 36 14.36 -8.31 -0.77
C LYS A 36 14.07 -9.26 0.39
N LEU A 37 12.80 -9.50 0.74
CA LEU A 37 12.40 -10.47 1.76
C LEU A 37 12.39 -11.89 1.19
N PHE A 38 11.86 -12.06 -0.03
CA PHE A 38 11.69 -13.35 -0.70
C PHE A 38 13.01 -14.09 -0.90
N ILE A 39 14.09 -13.38 -1.23
CA ILE A 39 15.42 -13.99 -1.43
C ILE A 39 15.95 -14.69 -0.17
N PHE A 40 15.49 -14.27 1.02
CA PHE A 40 15.89 -14.81 2.32
C PHE A 40 14.74 -15.55 3.05
N ARG A 41 13.63 -15.85 2.36
CA ARG A 41 12.42 -16.47 2.97
C ARG A 41 12.64 -17.81 3.68
N HIS A 42 13.74 -18.51 3.40
CA HIS A 42 14.07 -19.78 4.06
C HIS A 42 14.75 -19.56 5.42
N PHE A 43 15.37 -18.39 5.60
CA PHE A 43 16.03 -17.98 6.83
C PHE A 43 15.12 -17.10 7.72
N ILE A 44 14.21 -16.36 7.09
CA ILE A 44 13.24 -15.48 7.74
C ILE A 44 11.91 -16.23 7.88
N GLY A 45 11.25 -16.14 9.02
CA GLY A 45 9.94 -16.75 9.24
C GLY A 45 8.88 -16.25 8.24
N ILE A 46 7.96 -17.13 7.85
CA ILE A 46 6.87 -16.83 6.90
C ILE A 46 6.03 -15.60 7.29
N SER A 47 5.91 -15.34 8.60
CA SER A 47 5.20 -14.19 9.19
C SER A 47 5.68 -12.84 8.68
N VAL A 48 6.97 -12.71 8.34
CA VAL A 48 7.60 -11.44 7.91
C VAL A 48 7.26 -11.09 6.46
N GLU A 49 6.97 -12.09 5.62
CA GLU A 49 6.69 -11.89 4.20
C GLU A 49 5.23 -11.45 3.96
N TYR A 50 4.27 -11.94 4.76
CA TYR A 50 2.84 -11.71 4.53
C TYR A 50 2.43 -10.23 4.44
N PRO A 51 2.89 -9.31 5.32
CA PRO A 51 2.54 -7.90 5.20
C PRO A 51 3.04 -7.29 3.88
N ALA A 52 4.22 -7.67 3.40
CA ALA A 52 4.76 -7.18 2.13
C ALA A 52 3.97 -7.70 0.92
N ILE A 53 3.55 -8.97 0.94
CA ILE A 53 2.69 -9.57 -0.10
C ILE A 53 1.35 -8.83 -0.15
N LEU A 54 0.72 -8.62 1.01
CA LEU A 54 -0.57 -7.96 1.10
C LEU A 54 -0.48 -6.51 0.57
N LEU A 55 0.58 -5.78 0.94
CA LEU A 55 0.83 -4.44 0.42
C LEU A 55 0.97 -4.43 -1.12
N LEU A 56 1.69 -5.40 -1.70
CA LEU A 56 1.81 -5.52 -3.16
C LEU A 56 0.46 -5.81 -3.83
N MET A 57 -0.36 -6.68 -3.25
CA MET A 57 -1.70 -6.95 -3.77
C MET A 57 -2.57 -5.68 -3.76
N MET A 58 -2.52 -4.91 -2.68
CA MET A 58 -3.22 -3.62 -2.59
C MET A 58 -2.70 -2.61 -3.62
N ALA A 59 -1.40 -2.60 -3.91
CA ALA A 59 -0.80 -1.76 -4.95
C ALA A 59 -1.33 -2.11 -6.36
N ILE A 60 -1.54 -3.39 -6.67
CA ILE A 60 -2.11 -3.83 -7.95
C ILE A 60 -3.58 -3.40 -8.06
N ILE A 61 -4.35 -3.55 -6.98
CA ILE A 61 -5.75 -3.15 -6.91
C ILE A 61 -5.88 -1.63 -7.08
N THR A 62 -5.05 -0.84 -6.40
CA THR A 62 -5.05 0.63 -6.53
C THR A 62 -4.65 1.11 -7.92
N CYS A 63 -3.68 0.48 -8.58
CA CYS A 63 -3.36 0.73 -9.99
C CYS A 63 -4.58 0.47 -10.88
N SER A 64 -5.30 -0.63 -10.65
CA SER A 64 -6.50 -0.99 -11.41
C SER A 64 -7.64 0.03 -11.21
N ILE A 65 -7.85 0.45 -9.97
CA ILE A 65 -8.84 1.49 -9.62
C ILE A 65 -8.47 2.83 -10.28
N SER A 66 -7.18 3.22 -10.26
CA SER A 66 -6.69 4.45 -10.90
C SER A 66 -6.99 4.47 -12.40
N TRP A 67 -6.80 3.34 -13.08
CA TRP A 67 -7.10 3.19 -14.50
C TRP A 67 -8.59 3.35 -14.80
N ILE A 68 -9.45 2.77 -13.96
CA ILE A 68 -10.91 2.94 -14.05
C ILE A 68 -11.32 4.40 -13.75
N GLY A 69 -10.64 5.05 -12.80
CA GLY A 69 -10.83 6.47 -12.47
C GLY A 69 -10.60 7.38 -13.69
N TRP A 70 -9.58 7.10 -14.50
CA TRP A 70 -9.29 7.86 -15.72
C TRP A 70 -10.44 7.78 -16.73
N ARG A 71 -11.01 6.58 -16.93
CA ARG A 71 -12.18 6.39 -17.80
C ARG A 71 -13.44 7.05 -17.22
N THR A 72 -13.58 7.02 -15.89
CA THR A 72 -14.72 7.60 -15.16
C THR A 72 -14.80 9.12 -15.32
N ALA A 73 -13.65 9.81 -15.28
CA ALA A 73 -13.60 11.26 -15.52
C ALA A 73 -14.16 11.66 -16.89
N LYS A 74 -14.06 10.77 -17.89
CA LYS A 74 -14.58 10.99 -19.24
C LYS A 74 -16.07 10.64 -19.37
N SER A 75 -16.60 9.73 -18.54
CA SER A 75 -17.91 9.10 -18.75
C SER A 75 -19.12 9.79 -18.11
N MET A 76 -18.97 10.89 -17.34
CA MET A 76 -20.06 11.69 -16.72
C MET A 76 -21.09 10.94 -15.83
N HIS A 77 -21.06 9.61 -15.74
CA HIS A 77 -22.06 8.81 -15.06
C HIS A 77 -21.78 8.77 -13.54
N GLN A 78 -22.70 9.30 -12.74
CA GLN A 78 -22.49 9.53 -11.30
C GLN A 78 -22.24 8.23 -10.49
N ILE A 79 -22.75 7.09 -10.97
CA ILE A 79 -22.60 5.77 -10.32
C ILE A 79 -21.12 5.34 -10.25
N HIS A 80 -20.35 5.55 -11.32
CA HIS A 80 -18.94 5.13 -11.37
C HIS A 80 -18.06 5.89 -10.37
N VAL A 81 -18.38 7.16 -10.11
CA VAL A 81 -17.68 7.98 -9.12
C VAL A 81 -17.92 7.46 -7.71
N ILE A 82 -19.16 7.07 -7.39
CA ILE A 82 -19.53 6.53 -6.07
C ILE A 82 -18.84 5.19 -5.82
N ILE A 83 -18.88 4.27 -6.80
CA ILE A 83 -18.23 2.95 -6.67
C ILE A 83 -16.71 3.11 -6.48
N THR A 84 -16.07 3.98 -7.28
CA THR A 84 -14.63 4.24 -7.15
C THR A 84 -14.28 4.79 -5.76
N ALA A 85 -15.08 5.72 -5.23
CA ALA A 85 -14.86 6.27 -3.89
C ALA A 85 -14.99 5.21 -2.79
N LEU A 86 -15.99 4.33 -2.86
CA LEU A 86 -16.16 3.22 -1.91
C LEU A 86 -14.99 2.23 -1.96
N LEU A 87 -14.50 1.90 -3.16
CA LEU A 87 -13.33 1.04 -3.31
C LEU A 87 -12.06 1.66 -2.72
N ILE A 88 -11.82 2.96 -2.93
CA ILE A 88 -10.66 3.65 -2.34
C ILE A 88 -10.74 3.65 -0.81
N ILE A 89 -11.93 3.88 -0.22
CA ILE A 89 -12.11 3.79 1.24
C ILE A 89 -11.75 2.38 1.75
N LEU A 90 -12.22 1.34 1.08
CA LEU A 90 -11.91 -0.04 1.43
C LEU A 90 -10.41 -0.33 1.36
N VAL A 91 -9.73 0.15 0.30
CA VAL A 91 -8.28 0.03 0.17
C VAL A 91 -7.56 0.69 1.34
N VAL A 92 -7.91 1.93 1.68
CA VAL A 92 -7.27 2.67 2.78
C VAL A 92 -7.39 1.92 4.11
N VAL A 93 -8.54 1.34 4.40
CA VAL A 93 -8.73 0.54 5.62
C VAL A 93 -7.81 -0.68 5.63
N ILE A 94 -7.69 -1.38 4.50
CA ILE A 94 -6.83 -2.57 4.39
C ILE A 94 -5.34 -2.20 4.46
N GLU A 95 -4.93 -1.12 3.80
CA GLU A 95 -3.54 -0.62 3.87
C GLU A 95 -3.16 -0.19 5.29
N PHE A 96 -4.07 0.47 6.01
CA PHE A 96 -3.84 0.82 7.41
C PHE A 96 -3.75 -0.42 8.29
N ALA A 97 -4.59 -1.44 8.06
CA ALA A 97 -4.47 -2.72 8.74
C ALA A 97 -3.13 -3.43 8.43
N CYS A 98 -2.66 -3.32 7.18
CA CYS A 98 -1.34 -3.82 6.76
C CYS A 98 -0.20 -3.13 7.51
N PHE A 99 -0.28 -1.80 7.70
CA PHE A 99 0.67 -1.04 8.51
C PHE A 99 0.72 -1.56 9.95
N VAL A 100 -0.44 -1.69 10.60
CA VAL A 100 -0.52 -2.20 11.98
C VAL A 100 0.05 -3.61 12.07
N TRP A 101 -0.29 -4.50 11.13
CA TRP A 101 0.23 -5.86 11.10
C TRP A 101 1.75 -5.89 10.90
N ALA A 102 2.30 -5.09 9.97
CA ALA A 102 3.74 -4.98 9.78
C ALA A 102 4.46 -4.51 11.06
N MET A 103 3.88 -3.58 11.81
CA MET A 103 4.42 -3.12 13.10
C MET A 103 4.39 -4.20 14.18
N VAL A 104 3.32 -5.00 14.25
CA VAL A 104 3.24 -6.13 15.19
C VAL A 104 4.30 -7.17 14.87
N VAL A 105 4.51 -7.49 13.59
CA VAL A 105 5.56 -8.44 13.20
C VAL A 105 6.95 -7.85 13.48
N TRP A 106 7.14 -6.54 13.29
CA TRP A 106 8.40 -5.86 13.56
C TRP A 106 8.84 -5.93 15.03
N ASP A 107 7.88 -5.96 15.96
CA ASP A 107 8.16 -6.13 17.38
C ASP A 107 8.61 -7.56 17.72
N ASN A 108 8.05 -8.56 17.04
CA ASN A 108 8.27 -9.99 17.31
C ASN A 108 9.38 -10.64 16.44
N VAL A 109 9.93 -9.91 15.48
CA VAL A 109 10.82 -10.43 14.43
C VAL A 109 12.12 -11.09 14.96
N GLU A 110 12.60 -10.69 16.14
CA GLU A 110 13.84 -11.24 16.72
C GLU A 110 13.72 -12.72 17.05
N ILE A 111 12.59 -13.11 17.65
CA ILE A 111 12.35 -14.48 18.12
C ILE A 111 12.16 -15.41 16.92
N ASP A 112 11.41 -14.94 15.91
CA ASP A 112 11.11 -15.69 14.70
C ASP A 112 12.36 -16.00 13.87
N ILE A 113 13.26 -15.03 13.66
CA ILE A 113 14.45 -15.22 12.82
C ILE A 113 15.45 -16.16 13.48
N LYS A 114 15.78 -15.96 14.77
CA LYS A 114 16.74 -16.83 15.47
C LYS A 114 16.28 -18.28 15.47
N THR A 115 14.99 -18.51 15.75
CA THR A 115 14.42 -19.87 15.78
C THR A 115 14.37 -20.51 14.40
N THR A 116 13.86 -19.79 13.40
CA THR A 116 13.73 -20.28 12.02
C THR A 116 15.11 -20.59 11.43
N MET A 117 16.06 -19.66 11.56
CA MET A 117 17.40 -19.81 11.01
C MET A 117 18.17 -20.96 11.68
N THR A 118 18.05 -21.12 13.00
CA THR A 118 18.67 -22.24 13.73
C THR A 118 18.08 -23.59 13.29
N SER A 119 16.76 -23.68 13.15
CA SER A 119 16.11 -24.91 12.66
C SER A 119 16.52 -25.26 11.23
N TYR A 120 16.64 -24.25 10.35
CA TYR A 120 17.07 -24.42 8.97
C TYR A 120 18.53 -24.87 8.89
N PHE A 121 19.40 -24.33 9.76
CA PHE A 121 20.80 -24.76 9.87
C PHE A 121 20.92 -26.22 10.30
N MET A 122 20.18 -26.64 11.34
CA MET A 122 20.18 -28.04 11.80
C MET A 122 19.69 -29.00 10.72
N MET A 123 18.62 -28.63 10.01
CA MET A 123 18.08 -29.42 8.90
C MET A 123 19.09 -29.54 7.75
N SER A 124 19.74 -28.44 7.36
CA SER A 124 20.76 -28.42 6.31
C SER A 124 21.93 -29.35 6.62
N ASN A 125 22.42 -29.35 7.86
CA ASN A 125 23.53 -30.20 8.28
C ASN A 125 23.13 -31.67 8.44
N ALA A 126 21.92 -31.96 8.94
CA ALA A 126 21.43 -33.33 9.12
C ALA A 126 21.14 -34.05 7.79
N SER A 127 20.74 -33.31 6.75
CA SER A 127 20.24 -33.88 5.49
C SER A 127 21.34 -34.27 4.49
N LYS A 128 22.63 -34.16 4.85
CA LYS A 128 23.76 -34.06 3.90
C LYS A 128 23.48 -32.97 2.86
N GLU A 129 23.99 -31.77 3.13
CA GLU A 129 23.90 -30.55 2.31
C GLU A 129 23.44 -30.81 0.86
N THR A 130 22.19 -30.49 0.56
CA THR A 130 21.77 -30.45 -0.85
C THR A 130 22.48 -29.27 -1.51
N ASN A 131 22.88 -29.41 -2.77
CA ASN A 131 23.52 -28.31 -3.53
C ASN A 131 22.69 -27.01 -3.51
N THR A 132 21.39 -27.07 -3.26
CA THR A 132 20.53 -25.89 -3.18
C THR A 132 20.58 -25.16 -1.83
N ASP A 133 20.79 -25.88 -0.73
CA ASP A 133 20.87 -25.27 0.60
C ASP A 133 22.23 -24.61 0.82
N SER A 134 23.32 -25.24 0.36
CA SER A 134 24.66 -24.66 0.39
C SER A 134 24.74 -23.33 -0.37
N VAL A 135 24.17 -23.25 -1.59
CA VAL A 135 24.12 -22.01 -2.38
C VAL A 135 23.35 -20.88 -1.67
N ARG A 136 22.32 -21.21 -0.87
CA ARG A 136 21.57 -20.21 -0.10
C ARG A 136 22.39 -19.68 1.06
N TRP A 137 23.09 -20.55 1.79
CA TRP A 137 24.02 -20.16 2.84
C TRP A 137 25.19 -19.35 2.28
N ASP A 138 25.74 -19.75 1.13
CA ASP A 138 26.82 -19.01 0.46
C ASP A 138 26.42 -17.58 0.11
N ARG A 139 25.21 -17.40 -0.43
CA ARG A 139 24.67 -16.07 -0.71
C ARG A 139 24.52 -15.24 0.56
N LEU A 140 24.08 -15.86 1.66
CA LEU A 140 23.92 -15.18 2.95
C LEU A 140 25.28 -14.73 3.52
N HIS A 141 26.26 -15.64 3.57
CA HIS A 141 27.60 -15.38 4.09
C HIS A 141 28.29 -14.25 3.34
N VAL A 142 28.20 -14.22 2.02
CA VAL A 142 28.83 -13.20 1.17
C VAL A 142 28.09 -11.88 1.27
N LYS A 143 26.75 -11.91 1.32
CA LYS A 143 25.94 -10.69 1.35
C LYS A 143 26.13 -9.91 2.65
N PHE A 144 26.26 -10.61 3.78
CA PHE A 144 26.34 -10.03 5.11
C PHE A 144 27.73 -10.12 5.75
N GLU A 145 28.71 -10.70 5.05
CA GLU A 145 30.08 -10.90 5.55
C GLU A 145 30.11 -11.54 6.94
N CYS A 146 29.43 -12.69 7.02
CA CYS A 146 29.15 -13.43 8.25
C CYS A 146 29.31 -14.94 8.01
N CYS A 147 29.39 -15.71 9.09
CA CYS A 147 29.50 -17.16 9.03
C CYS A 147 28.64 -17.84 10.09
N GLY A 148 27.84 -18.82 9.67
CA GLY A 148 26.97 -19.57 10.57
C GLY A 148 25.85 -18.73 11.16
N VAL A 149 25.15 -19.28 12.16
CA VAL A 149 24.03 -18.60 12.83
C VAL A 149 24.57 -17.59 13.86
N SER A 150 25.38 -18.08 14.80
CA SER A 150 26.02 -17.31 15.86
C SER A 150 27.51 -17.05 15.56
N GLY A 151 28.14 -17.89 14.75
CA GLY A 151 29.52 -17.73 14.31
C GLY A 151 30.08 -18.98 13.62
N PRO A 152 31.36 -18.96 13.24
CA PRO A 152 31.99 -20.09 12.54
C PRO A 152 32.04 -21.39 13.37
N ASN A 153 31.99 -21.27 14.70
CA ASN A 153 31.97 -22.42 15.61
C ASN A 153 30.72 -23.31 15.43
N ASP A 154 29.65 -22.80 14.81
CA ASP A 154 28.44 -23.60 14.52
C ASP A 154 28.73 -24.76 13.56
N TYR A 155 29.79 -24.65 12.75
CA TYR A 155 30.25 -25.70 11.84
C TYR A 155 31.21 -26.71 12.50
N SER A 156 31.52 -26.56 13.79
CA SER A 156 32.43 -27.49 14.50
C SER A 156 31.96 -28.96 14.44
N ALA A 157 30.64 -29.19 14.44
CA ALA A 157 30.06 -30.52 14.29
C ALA A 157 30.19 -31.09 12.86
N ALA A 158 30.26 -30.22 11.85
CA ALA A 158 30.46 -30.61 10.45
C ALA A 158 31.95 -30.84 10.11
N GLY A 159 32.88 -30.29 10.91
CA GLY A 159 34.32 -30.46 10.74
C GLY A 159 34.93 -29.63 9.61
N HIS A 160 34.13 -28.92 8.81
CA HIS A 160 34.58 -27.97 7.80
C HIS A 160 33.66 -26.75 7.73
N VAL A 161 34.23 -25.59 7.37
CA VAL A 161 33.48 -24.35 7.14
C VAL A 161 33.40 -24.11 5.62
N PRO A 162 32.25 -23.71 5.06
CA PRO A 162 32.16 -23.39 3.64
C PRO A 162 33.03 -22.18 3.28
N PHE A 163 33.63 -22.20 2.08
CA PHE A 163 34.50 -21.14 1.60
C PHE A 163 33.83 -19.76 1.48
N SER A 164 32.49 -19.73 1.38
CA SER A 164 31.70 -18.48 1.44
C SER A 164 31.87 -17.69 2.74
N CYS A 165 32.22 -18.36 3.84
CA CYS A 165 32.60 -17.72 5.11
C CYS A 165 33.97 -17.01 5.06
N CYS A 166 34.73 -17.18 3.99
CA CYS A 166 36.06 -16.59 3.78
C CYS A 166 36.02 -15.45 2.75
N GLY A 167 34.83 -14.98 2.38
CA GLY A 167 34.65 -13.95 1.35
C GLY A 167 34.76 -14.45 -0.09
N GLN A 168 34.89 -15.77 -0.28
CA GLN A 168 34.85 -16.41 -1.59
C GLN A 168 33.42 -16.81 -1.90
N GLY A 169 32.68 -15.89 -2.52
CA GLY A 169 31.28 -16.14 -2.85
C GLY A 169 31.10 -17.09 -4.03
N PRO A 170 29.84 -17.47 -4.34
CA PRO A 170 29.53 -18.21 -5.55
C PRO A 170 29.73 -17.27 -6.73
N LEU A 171 30.97 -17.18 -7.19
CA LEU A 171 31.26 -16.81 -8.56
C LEU A 171 30.76 -17.98 -9.40
N ASP A 172 30.04 -17.65 -10.47
CA ASP A 172 29.84 -18.56 -11.59
C ASP A 172 31.08 -19.43 -11.77
N SER A 173 30.89 -20.70 -12.08
CA SER A 173 31.90 -21.72 -12.38
C SER A 173 32.94 -21.31 -13.47
N ILE A 174 32.86 -20.08 -13.97
CA ILE A 174 33.66 -19.47 -15.02
C ILE A 174 34.73 -18.50 -14.46
N GLN A 175 34.64 -17.99 -13.22
CA GLN A 175 35.59 -16.99 -12.72
C GLN A 175 36.12 -17.30 -11.31
N LYS A 176 37.34 -17.86 -11.32
CA LYS A 176 38.27 -18.13 -10.20
C LYS A 176 38.03 -19.47 -9.47
N PRO A 177 38.96 -20.44 -9.56
CA PRO A 177 38.98 -21.54 -8.61
C PRO A 177 39.12 -20.97 -7.20
N TYR A 178 38.41 -21.56 -6.23
CA TYR A 178 38.59 -21.30 -4.81
C TYR A 178 40.09 -21.29 -4.51
N THR A 179 40.68 -20.12 -4.27
CA THR A 179 42.09 -20.04 -3.85
C THR A 179 42.13 -20.60 -2.44
N SER A 180 42.86 -21.68 -2.25
CA SER A 180 42.83 -22.58 -1.09
C SER A 180 43.07 -21.96 0.30
N ASP A 181 43.35 -20.67 0.39
CA ASP A 181 43.67 -20.01 1.66
C ASP A 181 42.50 -19.15 2.16
N CYS A 182 41.70 -19.74 3.05
CA CYS A 182 40.80 -19.00 3.94
C CYS A 182 41.63 -18.25 5.00
N SER A 183 42.34 -17.21 4.59
CA SER A 183 43.19 -16.41 5.51
C SER A 183 42.36 -15.49 6.41
N THR A 184 41.17 -15.08 5.98
CA THR A 184 40.26 -14.21 6.73
C THR A 184 38.87 -14.82 6.84
N LEU A 185 38.60 -15.50 7.96
CA LEU A 185 37.30 -16.08 8.27
C LEU A 185 36.38 -15.06 8.94
N TYR A 186 35.13 -14.95 8.49
CA TYR A 186 34.14 -14.11 9.15
C TYR A 186 33.80 -14.65 10.54
N GLN A 187 34.08 -13.84 11.56
CA GLN A 187 33.83 -14.18 12.97
C GLN A 187 32.41 -13.85 13.44
N ARG A 188 31.67 -13.04 12.68
CA ARG A 188 30.31 -12.61 13.03
C ARG A 188 29.27 -13.64 12.58
N GLY A 189 28.31 -13.96 13.43
CA GLY A 189 27.14 -14.77 13.07
C GLY A 189 26.15 -14.01 12.19
N CYS A 190 25.53 -14.71 11.24
CA CYS A 190 24.56 -14.12 10.32
C CYS A 190 23.20 -13.81 10.97
N GLY A 191 22.87 -14.42 12.12
CA GLY A 191 21.56 -14.26 12.75
C GLY A 191 21.23 -12.82 13.14
N ASN A 192 22.18 -12.11 13.78
CA ASN A 192 21.96 -10.72 14.19
C ASN A 192 21.90 -9.76 12.99
N LEU A 193 22.71 -9.99 11.96
CA LEU A 193 22.75 -9.17 10.75
C LEU A 193 21.48 -9.34 9.92
N LEU A 194 21.02 -10.59 9.76
CA LEU A 194 19.76 -10.89 9.09
C LEU A 194 18.57 -10.34 9.87
N HIS A 195 18.61 -10.41 11.20
CA HIS A 195 17.59 -9.81 12.06
C HIS A 195 17.47 -8.30 11.85
N GLN A 196 18.58 -7.56 11.91
CA GLN A 196 18.60 -6.12 11.67
C GLN A 196 18.09 -5.79 10.26
N TYR A 197 18.53 -6.55 9.26
CA TYR A 197 18.10 -6.36 7.89
C TYR A 197 16.60 -6.59 7.71
N ALA A 198 16.05 -7.69 8.21
CA ALA A 198 14.62 -7.98 8.13
C ALA A 198 13.77 -6.92 8.86
N LYS A 199 14.23 -6.49 10.03
CA LYS A 199 13.60 -5.43 10.82
C LYS A 199 13.57 -4.10 10.07
N GLU A 200 14.66 -3.75 9.38
CA GLU A 200 14.73 -2.57 8.54
C GLU A 200 13.78 -2.67 7.33
N GLN A 201 13.80 -3.80 6.60
CA GLN A 201 12.91 -4.00 5.45
C GLN A 201 11.44 -3.94 5.85
N LEU A 202 11.07 -4.54 6.99
CA LEU A 202 9.71 -4.53 7.49
C LEU A 202 9.27 -3.12 7.95
N LEU A 203 10.19 -2.34 8.51
CA LEU A 203 9.94 -0.93 8.81
C LEU A 203 9.68 -0.13 7.53
N TRP A 204 10.45 -0.37 6.46
CA TRP A 204 10.17 0.24 5.14
C TRP A 204 8.79 -0.16 4.61
N VAL A 205 8.39 -1.43 4.74
CA VAL A 205 7.03 -1.89 4.38
C VAL A 205 5.97 -1.12 5.18
N ALA A 206 6.12 -1.03 6.50
CA ALA A 206 5.19 -0.29 7.36
C ALA A 206 5.10 1.20 6.96
N MET A 207 6.23 1.86 6.74
CA MET A 207 6.29 3.27 6.34
C MET A 207 5.64 3.50 4.97
N THR A 208 5.85 2.60 4.01
CA THR A 208 5.19 2.69 2.70
C THR A 208 3.67 2.51 2.80
N ALA A 209 3.19 1.55 3.59
CA ALA A 209 1.77 1.33 3.82
C ALA A 209 1.10 2.55 4.49
N LEU A 210 1.73 3.11 5.52
CA LEU A 210 1.24 4.31 6.20
C LEU A 210 1.19 5.52 5.26
N THR A 211 2.26 5.75 4.50
CA THR A 211 2.34 6.86 3.55
C THR A 211 1.27 6.73 2.46
N ALA A 212 1.06 5.51 1.94
CA ALA A 212 -0.01 5.23 0.99
C ALA A 212 -1.39 5.55 1.58
N SER A 213 -1.69 5.04 2.79
CA SER A 213 -2.97 5.29 3.46
C SER A 213 -3.26 6.78 3.67
N LEU A 214 -2.25 7.56 4.07
CA LEU A 214 -2.38 9.01 4.27
C LEU A 214 -2.60 9.76 2.95
N LEU A 215 -1.83 9.43 1.91
CA LEU A 215 -1.99 10.03 0.58
C LEU A 215 -3.39 9.77 0.01
N GLN A 216 -3.88 8.53 0.10
CA GLN A 216 -5.21 8.16 -0.39
C GLN A 216 -6.33 8.83 0.44
N SER A 217 -6.17 8.92 1.76
CA SER A 217 -7.11 9.60 2.66
C SER A 217 -7.26 11.08 2.31
N SER A 218 -6.17 11.76 1.95
CA SER A 218 -6.21 13.17 1.52
C SER A 218 -7.06 13.36 0.25
N GLY A 219 -6.98 12.41 -0.70
CA GLY A 219 -7.80 12.42 -1.91
C GLY A 219 -9.29 12.23 -1.64
N ILE A 220 -9.63 11.36 -0.68
CA ILE A 220 -11.01 11.17 -0.22
C ILE A 220 -11.55 12.47 0.39
N PHE A 221 -10.78 13.09 1.29
CA PHE A 221 -11.16 14.35 1.94
C PHE A 221 -11.44 15.43 0.89
N CYS A 222 -10.49 15.69 -0.02
CA CYS A 222 -10.67 16.66 -1.11
C CYS A 222 -11.92 16.39 -1.96
N THR A 223 -12.22 15.11 -2.24
CA THR A 223 -13.42 14.72 -3.00
C THR A 223 -14.71 15.02 -2.24
N PHE A 224 -14.75 14.77 -0.93
CA PHE A 224 -15.90 15.11 -0.09
C PHE A 224 -16.16 16.62 -0.03
N PHE A 225 -15.12 17.44 0.15
CA PHE A 225 -15.26 18.91 0.10
C PHE A 225 -15.78 19.38 -1.25
N LEU A 226 -15.24 18.84 -2.35
CA LEU A 226 -15.69 19.19 -3.68
C LEU A 226 -17.15 18.79 -3.93
N ALA A 227 -17.54 17.59 -3.49
CA ALA A 227 -18.92 17.12 -3.60
C ALA A 227 -19.89 18.00 -2.79
N HIS A 228 -19.49 18.42 -1.58
CA HIS A 228 -20.27 19.35 -0.76
C HIS A 228 -20.43 20.70 -1.44
N ALA A 229 -19.33 21.30 -1.93
CA ALA A 229 -19.34 22.58 -2.63
C ALA A 229 -20.22 22.57 -3.90
N ILE A 230 -20.19 21.48 -4.67
CA ILE A 230 -21.06 21.30 -5.85
C ILE A 230 -22.54 21.19 -5.43
N LYS A 231 -22.83 20.41 -4.39
CA LYS A 231 -24.19 20.23 -3.88
C LYS A 231 -24.77 21.55 -3.37
N GLU A 232 -23.98 22.31 -2.64
CA GLU A 232 -24.34 23.63 -2.13
C GLU A 232 -24.63 24.62 -3.28
N LYS A 233 -23.75 24.65 -4.30
CA LYS A 233 -23.96 25.48 -5.48
C LYS A 233 -25.21 25.10 -6.29
N ARG A 234 -25.49 23.80 -6.45
CA ARG A 234 -26.75 23.33 -7.09
C ARG A 234 -27.97 23.76 -6.27
N ARG A 235 -27.94 23.60 -4.95
CA ARG A 235 -29.03 24.04 -4.06
C ARG A 235 -29.26 25.56 -4.16
N ALA A 236 -28.19 26.36 -4.20
CA ALA A 236 -28.28 27.81 -4.39
C ALA A 236 -28.89 28.17 -5.75
N SER A 237 -28.50 27.50 -6.83
CA SER A 237 -29.07 27.70 -8.17
C SER A 237 -30.56 27.34 -8.23
N ILE A 238 -30.98 26.25 -7.59
CA ILE A 238 -32.40 25.85 -7.51
C ILE A 238 -33.20 26.90 -6.74
N ARG A 239 -32.71 27.36 -5.58
CA ARG A 239 -33.33 28.43 -4.80
C ARG A 239 -33.51 29.72 -5.61
N HIS A 240 -32.49 30.14 -6.37
CA HIS A 240 -32.58 31.30 -7.25
C HIS A 240 -33.61 31.11 -8.38
N SER A 241 -33.70 29.91 -8.97
CA SER A 241 -34.72 29.65 -10.00
C SER A 241 -36.14 29.66 -9.45
N MET A 242 -36.34 29.21 -8.20
CA MET A 242 -37.65 29.26 -7.53
C MET A 242 -38.06 30.70 -7.22
N SER A 243 -37.16 31.53 -6.68
CA SER A 243 -37.48 32.94 -6.38
C SER A 243 -37.81 33.76 -7.63
N VAL A 244 -37.14 33.51 -8.75
CA VAL A 244 -37.48 34.16 -10.03
C VAL A 244 -38.86 33.72 -10.51
N ARG A 245 -39.22 32.45 -10.36
CA ARG A 245 -40.53 31.94 -10.78
C ARG A 245 -41.68 32.50 -9.95
N GLU A 246 -41.50 32.65 -8.64
CA GLU A 246 -42.50 33.29 -7.77
C GLU A 246 -42.72 34.77 -8.15
N ASN A 247 -41.65 35.52 -8.43
CA ASN A 247 -41.76 36.93 -8.83
C ASN A 247 -42.45 37.16 -10.20
N PHE A 248 -42.57 36.12 -11.03
CA PHE A 248 -43.23 36.18 -12.34
C PHE A 248 -44.58 35.45 -12.37
N ALA A 249 -45.05 34.92 -11.24
CA ALA A 249 -46.40 34.38 -11.15
C ALA A 249 -47.41 35.54 -11.31
N PRO A 250 -48.41 35.43 -12.20
CA PRO A 250 -49.43 36.47 -12.34
C PRO A 250 -50.22 36.58 -11.03
N ASP A 251 -50.54 37.80 -10.62
CA ASP A 251 -51.43 38.09 -9.49
C ASP A 251 -52.81 37.46 -9.75
N ASP A 252 -53.05 36.27 -9.21
CA ASP A 252 -54.36 35.59 -9.22
C ASP A 252 -55.44 36.40 -8.47
N SER A 253 -55.07 37.51 -7.82
CA SER A 253 -56.01 38.49 -7.25
C SER A 253 -56.89 39.19 -8.29
N LEU A 254 -56.58 39.10 -9.59
CA LEU A 254 -57.44 39.61 -10.67
C LEU A 254 -58.47 38.60 -11.21
N LEU A 255 -58.41 37.34 -10.79
CA LEU A 255 -59.35 36.28 -11.19
C LEU A 255 -60.35 35.91 -10.09
N ALA A 256 -60.34 36.61 -8.96
CA ALA A 256 -61.36 36.45 -7.93
C ALA A 256 -62.73 36.91 -8.47
N PRO A 257 -63.76 36.04 -8.56
CA PRO A 257 -65.09 36.46 -8.96
C PRO A 257 -65.63 37.50 -7.97
N PRO A 258 -66.37 38.54 -8.43
CA PRO A 258 -66.94 39.54 -7.55
C PRO A 258 -67.80 38.86 -6.50
N THR A 259 -67.50 39.15 -5.23
CA THR A 259 -68.29 38.71 -4.08
C THR A 259 -69.72 39.21 -4.24
N ALA A 260 -70.68 38.28 -4.30
CA ALA A 260 -72.10 38.62 -4.35
C ALA A 260 -72.51 39.42 -3.10
N PRO A 261 -73.36 40.44 -3.23
CA PRO A 261 -73.82 41.23 -2.10
C PRO A 261 -74.63 40.36 -1.12
N ASN A 262 -74.33 40.53 0.16
CA ASN A 262 -75.00 39.87 1.28
C ASN A 262 -76.51 40.18 1.26
N PRO A 263 -77.41 39.17 1.31
CA PRO A 263 -78.82 39.43 1.53
C PRO A 263 -79.03 39.83 3.00
N THR A 264 -79.33 41.11 3.23
CA THR A 264 -79.85 41.61 4.50
C THR A 264 -81.21 40.96 4.76
N LEU A 265 -81.29 40.11 5.79
CA LEU A 265 -82.55 39.70 6.39
C LEU A 265 -83.22 40.92 7.06
N PRO A 266 -84.50 41.23 6.80
CA PRO A 266 -85.24 42.17 7.61
C PRO A 266 -85.64 41.53 8.95
N LYS A 267 -85.35 42.22 10.06
CA LYS A 267 -86.08 42.06 11.31
C LYS A 267 -87.23 43.06 11.28
N TYR A 268 -88.44 42.54 11.09
CA TYR A 268 -89.77 43.18 11.19
C TYR A 268 -89.97 44.53 10.49
#